data_AF-A0A3D1UTK4-F1
#
_entry.id   AF-A0A3D1UTK4-F1
#
_cell.length_a   1.000
_cell.length_b   1.000
_cell.length_c   1.000
_cell.angle_alpha   90.00
_cell.angle_beta   90.00
_cell.angle_gamma   90.00
#
_symmetry.space_group_name_H-M   'P 1'
#
loop_
_entity.id
_entity.type
_entity.pdbx_description
1 polymer ?
#
loop_
_entity_poly.entity_id
_entity_poly.type
_entity_poly.pdbx_seq_one_letter_code
_entity_poly.pdbx_strand_id
1 'polypeptide(L)'
;MMEKKVSPKLIKSLERNCEDYRRSERIRDLYLLDMEFHSAIIKNSGSVQLHDILEKRLILLNSFYLTTAVVVIPTIESIERSYQEHAAILQAIRKNELNTAVKCLRFHLENAGEELLKNMKKRDRKLS
;
A
#
# COMPACT_ATOMS: atom_id res chain seq x y z
N MET A 1 25.46 3.22 -18.23
CA MET A 1 24.75 3.03 -16.95
C MET A 1 24.08 1.66 -17.00
N MET A 2 24.47 0.72 -16.14
CA MET A 2 23.72 -0.55 -16.02
C MET A 2 22.36 -0.24 -15.40
N GLU A 3 21.28 -0.52 -16.13
CA GLU A 3 19.93 -0.48 -15.58
C GLU A 3 19.87 -1.43 -14.37
N LYS A 4 19.65 -0.88 -13.17
CA LYS A 4 19.42 -1.70 -11.97
C LYS A 4 18.11 -2.47 -12.18
N LYS A 5 18.22 -3.73 -12.58
CA LYS A 5 17.08 -4.65 -12.64
C LYS A 5 16.55 -4.89 -11.22
N VAL A 6 15.22 -4.87 -11.10
CA VAL A 6 14.54 -5.18 -9.83
C VAL A 6 14.78 -6.66 -9.47
N SER A 7 14.97 -6.91 -8.17
CA SER A 7 15.20 -8.26 -7.63
C SER A 7 14.04 -9.20 -7.97
N PRO A 8 14.31 -10.40 -8.55
CA PRO A 8 13.27 -11.42 -8.77
C PRO A 8 12.57 -11.84 -7.47
N LYS A 9 13.27 -11.76 -6.33
CA LYS A 9 12.71 -12.05 -5.01
C LYS A 9 11.64 -11.02 -4.61
N LEU A 10 11.84 -9.74 -4.96
CA LEU A 10 10.85 -8.69 -4.73
C LEU A 10 9.59 -8.97 -5.57
N ILE A 11 9.75 -9.22 -6.87
CA ILE A 11 8.62 -9.47 -7.77
C ILE A 11 7.77 -10.63 -7.25
N LYS A 12 8.40 -11.76 -6.88
CA LYS A 12 7.68 -12.92 -6.33
C LYS A 12 6.96 -12.60 -5.01
N SER A 13 7.55 -11.77 -4.16
CA SER A 13 6.92 -11.32 -2.91
C SER A 13 5.68 -10.48 -3.17
N LEU A 14 5.75 -9.55 -4.13
CA LEU A 14 4.63 -8.68 -4.49
C LEU A 14 3.52 -9.46 -5.21
N GLU A 15 3.86 -10.41 -6.09
CA GLU A 15 2.89 -11.30 -6.74
C GLU A 15 2.07 -12.10 -5.73
N ARG A 16 2.75 -12.71 -4.76
CA ARG A 16 2.09 -13.45 -3.69
C ARG A 16 1.17 -12.54 -2.87
N ASN A 17 1.67 -11.37 -2.49
CA ASN A 17 0.90 -10.42 -1.70
C ASN A 17 -0.36 -9.96 -2.44
N CYS A 18 -0.29 -9.63 -3.74
CA CYS A 18 -1.47 -9.27 -4.53
C CYS A 18 -2.49 -10.42 -4.64
N GLU A 19 -2.03 -11.66 -4.77
CA GLU A 19 -2.90 -12.84 -4.82
C GLU A 19 -3.62 -13.06 -3.47
N ASP A 20 -2.87 -12.97 -2.38
CA ASP A 20 -3.40 -13.11 -1.02
C ASP A 20 -4.37 -11.96 -0.70
N TYR A 21 -4.07 -10.72 -1.15
CA TYR A 21 -4.93 -9.54 -1.01
C TYR A 21 -6.27 -9.75 -1.73
N ARG A 22 -6.23 -10.21 -2.98
CA ARG A 22 -7.43 -10.44 -3.79
C ARG A 22 -8.37 -11.49 -3.18
N ARG A 23 -7.82 -12.50 -2.52
CA ARG A 23 -8.58 -13.62 -1.95
C ARG A 23 -9.04 -13.36 -0.52
N SER A 24 -8.60 -12.28 0.10
CA SER A 24 -8.90 -12.00 1.50
C SER A 24 -10.29 -11.38 1.66
N GLU A 25 -11.09 -11.97 2.54
CA GLU A 25 -12.44 -11.48 2.87
C GLU A 25 -12.47 -10.65 4.16
N ARG A 26 -11.39 -10.69 4.94
CA ARG A 26 -11.31 -10.05 6.25
C ARG A 26 -10.59 -8.72 6.13
N ILE A 27 -11.27 -7.64 6.51
CA ILE A 27 -10.74 -6.28 6.47
C ILE A 27 -9.37 -6.16 7.18
N ARG A 28 -9.21 -6.81 8.33
CA ARG A 28 -7.94 -6.82 9.07
C ARG A 28 -6.80 -7.39 8.23
N ASP A 29 -7.06 -8.47 7.51
CA ASP A 29 -6.05 -9.18 6.74
C ASP A 29 -5.67 -8.35 5.50
N LEU A 30 -6.63 -7.64 4.89
CA LEU A 30 -6.36 -6.69 3.80
C LEU A 30 -5.41 -5.57 4.23
N TYR A 31 -5.60 -4.99 5.43
CA TYR A 31 -4.68 -3.98 5.96
C TYR A 31 -3.27 -4.51 6.18
N LEU A 32 -3.14 -5.73 6.71
CA LEU A 32 -1.83 -6.35 6.89
C LEU A 32 -1.13 -6.60 5.56
N LEU A 33 -1.88 -7.07 4.55
CA LEU A 33 -1.36 -7.32 3.22
C LEU A 33 -0.94 -6.01 2.53
N ASP A 34 -1.71 -4.94 2.67
CA ASP A 34 -1.34 -3.59 2.19
C ASP A 34 0.03 -3.13 2.75
N MET A 35 0.21 -3.30 4.07
CA MET A 35 1.47 -2.96 4.73
C MET A 35 2.64 -3.82 4.24
N GLU A 36 2.43 -5.13 4.10
CA GLU A 36 3.45 -6.05 3.62
C GLU A 36 3.90 -5.70 2.20
N PHE A 37 2.98 -5.27 1.34
CA PHE A 37 3.26 -4.78 0.00
C PHE A 37 4.25 -3.61 0.03
N HIS A 38 3.93 -2.56 0.79
CA HIS A 38 4.79 -1.39 0.93
C HIS A 38 6.14 -1.73 1.60
N SER A 39 6.12 -2.58 2.64
CA SER A 39 7.34 -3.02 3.33
C SER A 39 8.30 -3.74 2.37
N ALA A 40 7.78 -4.60 1.49
CA ALA A 40 8.58 -5.32 0.50
C ALA A 40 9.31 -4.35 -0.45
N ILE A 41 8.63 -3.31 -0.93
CA ILE A 41 9.21 -2.26 -1.79
C ILE A 41 10.31 -1.50 -1.03
N ILE A 42 10.02 -1.06 0.18
CA ILE A 42 10.95 -0.26 1.01
C ILE A 42 12.22 -1.05 1.31
N LYS A 43 12.09 -2.31 1.76
CA LYS A 43 13.23 -3.19 2.09
C LYS A 43 14.15 -3.42 0.88
N ASN A 44 13.59 -3.43 -0.32
CA ASN A 44 14.37 -3.62 -1.55
C ASN A 44 14.93 -2.33 -2.14
N SER A 45 14.65 -1.16 -1.55
CA SER A 45 15.24 0.12 -1.98
C SER A 45 16.75 0.22 -1.73
N GLY A 46 17.29 -0.62 -0.83
CA GLY A 46 18.70 -0.62 -0.45
C GLY A 46 19.12 0.56 0.43
N SER A 47 18.18 1.41 0.87
CA SER A 47 18.45 2.52 1.78
C SER A 47 17.98 2.20 3.19
N VAL A 48 18.93 1.93 4.09
CA VAL A 48 18.68 1.66 5.51
C VAL A 48 17.99 2.84 6.19
N GLN A 49 18.41 4.07 5.87
CA GLN A 49 17.79 5.28 6.41
C GLN A 49 16.34 5.46 5.96
N LEU A 50 16.02 5.20 4.69
CA LEU A 50 14.63 5.24 4.22
C LEU A 50 13.81 4.12 4.84
N HIS A 51 14.41 2.94 5.03
CA HIS A 51 13.77 1.84 5.72
C HIS A 51 13.37 2.22 7.15
N ASP A 52 14.31 2.74 7.94
CA ASP A 52 14.06 3.14 9.33
C ASP A 52 13.00 4.25 9.45
N ILE A 53 13.03 5.24 8.55
CA ILE A 53 12.08 6.36 8.56
C ILE A 53 10.68 5.87 8.19
N LEU A 54 10.58 5.06 7.15
CA LEU A 54 9.28 4.60 6.64
C LEU A 54 8.69 3.50 7.50
N GLU A 55 9.50 2.62 8.09
CA GLU A 55 9.02 1.58 9.00
C GLU A 55 8.44 2.18 10.29
N LYS A 56 9.10 3.20 10.86
CA LYS A 56 8.56 3.95 12.02
C LYS A 56 7.24 4.67 11.70
N ARG A 57 7.12 5.23 10.49
CA ARG A 57 5.88 5.89 10.02
C ARG A 57 4.78 4.89 9.70
N LEU A 58 5.12 3.73 9.13
CA LEU A 58 4.20 2.60 8.97
C LEU A 58 3.68 2.18 10.34
N ILE A 59 4.54 1.97 11.35
CA ILE A 59 4.10 1.62 12.72
C ILE A 59 3.11 2.65 13.29
N LEU A 60 3.36 3.95 13.09
CA LEU A 60 2.44 5.02 13.49
C LEU A 60 1.10 4.95 12.73
N LEU A 61 1.13 4.80 11.40
CA LEU A 61 -0.09 4.58 10.61
C LEU A 61 -0.82 3.32 11.09
N ASN A 62 -0.12 2.24 11.37
CA ASN A 62 -0.70 0.97 11.82
C ASN A 62 -1.36 1.13 13.18
N SER A 63 -0.71 1.85 14.10
CA SER A 63 -1.31 2.15 15.40
C SER A 63 -2.58 3.00 15.22
N PHE A 64 -2.57 3.94 14.28
CA PHE A 64 -3.76 4.72 13.93
C PHE A 64 -4.84 3.80 13.33
N TYR A 65 -4.59 3.06 12.25
CA TYR A 65 -5.57 2.20 11.60
C TYR A 65 -6.05 1.04 12.47
N LEU A 66 -5.22 0.46 13.36
CA LEU A 66 -5.64 -0.60 14.27
C LEU A 66 -6.47 -0.07 15.45
N THR A 67 -6.12 1.10 16.00
CA THR A 67 -6.92 1.75 17.06
C THR A 67 -8.17 2.43 16.51
N THR A 68 -8.12 2.86 15.25
CA THR A 68 -9.22 3.45 14.48
C THR A 68 -9.84 2.48 13.47
N ALA A 69 -9.61 1.17 13.58
CA ALA A 69 -10.32 0.14 12.80
C ALA A 69 -11.83 0.12 13.13
N VAL A 70 -12.25 0.94 14.09
CA VAL A 70 -13.63 1.28 14.45
C VAL A 70 -14.16 2.50 13.66
N VAL A 71 -13.31 3.20 12.90
CA VAL A 71 -13.58 4.54 12.32
C VAL A 71 -13.64 4.55 10.78
N VAL A 72 -12.95 3.64 10.09
CA VAL A 72 -12.97 3.54 8.62
C VAL A 72 -13.18 2.09 8.22
N ILE A 73 -14.44 1.73 7.91
CA ILE A 73 -14.75 0.46 7.26
C ILE A 73 -14.56 0.69 5.76
N PRO A 74 -13.52 0.10 5.12
CA PRO A 74 -13.34 0.23 3.68
C PRO A 74 -14.54 -0.38 2.95
N THR A 75 -14.97 0.27 1.88
CA THR A 75 -16.02 -0.28 1.00
C THR A 75 -15.43 -1.33 0.08
N ILE A 76 -16.26 -2.24 -0.44
CA ILE A 76 -15.84 -3.21 -1.47
C ILE A 76 -15.18 -2.49 -2.66
N GLU A 77 -15.72 -1.34 -3.05
CA GLU A 77 -15.18 -0.50 -4.13
C GLU A 77 -13.78 0.06 -3.81
N SER A 78 -13.52 0.43 -2.55
CA SER A 78 -12.20 0.90 -2.10
C SER A 78 -11.18 -0.25 -2.13
N ILE A 79 -11.57 -1.43 -1.64
CA ILE A 79 -10.72 -2.64 -1.63
C ILE A 79 -10.34 -3.03 -3.07
N GLU A 80 -11.32 -3.11 -3.97
CA GLU A 80 -11.07 -3.46 -5.37
C GLU A 80 -10.15 -2.44 -6.06
N ARG A 81 -10.34 -1.14 -5.76
CA ARG A 81 -9.47 -0.08 -6.27
C ARG A 81 -8.03 -0.24 -5.79
N SER A 82 -7.81 -0.42 -4.49
CA SER A 82 -6.46 -0.63 -3.93
C SER A 82 -5.78 -1.84 -4.56
N TYR A 83 -6.52 -2.95 -4.77
CA TYR A 83 -6.00 -4.10 -5.50
C TYR A 83 -5.57 -3.76 -6.93
N GLN A 84 -6.39 -3.05 -7.70
CA GLN A 84 -6.07 -2.65 -9.07
C GLN A 84 -4.84 -1.74 -9.13
N GLU A 85 -4.71 -0.82 -8.18
CA GLU A 85 -3.55 0.07 -8.06
C GLU A 85 -2.27 -0.71 -7.74
N HIS A 86 -2.33 -1.66 -6.79
CA HIS A 86 -1.20 -2.56 -6.50
C HIS A 86 -0.81 -3.42 -7.71
N ALA A 87 -1.79 -3.95 -8.44
CA ALA A 87 -1.55 -4.72 -9.64
C ALA A 87 -0.85 -3.88 -10.73
N ALA A 88 -1.23 -2.61 -10.90
CA ALA A 88 -0.58 -1.69 -11.83
C ALA A 88 0.88 -1.39 -11.44
N ILE A 89 1.14 -1.15 -10.14
CA ILE A 89 2.50 -0.95 -9.61
C ILE A 89 3.36 -2.20 -9.90
N LEU A 90 2.85 -3.39 -9.58
CA LEU A 90 3.54 -4.65 -9.80
C LEU A 90 3.82 -4.88 -11.30
N GLN A 91 2.86 -4.60 -12.17
CA GLN A 91 3.03 -4.76 -13.61
C GLN A 91 4.15 -3.86 -14.14
N ALA A 92 4.21 -2.60 -13.71
CA ALA A 92 5.28 -1.69 -14.08
C ALA A 92 6.65 -2.17 -13.56
N ILE A 93 6.70 -2.68 -12.33
CA ILE A 93 7.92 -3.28 -11.75
C ILE A 93 8.38 -4.50 -12.58
N ARG A 94 7.46 -5.39 -12.98
CA ARG A 94 7.77 -6.58 -13.80
C ARG A 94 8.36 -6.23 -15.16
N LYS A 95 7.88 -5.15 -15.76
CA LYS A 95 8.38 -4.64 -17.05
C LYS A 95 9.64 -3.79 -16.92
N ASN A 96 10.19 -3.63 -15.71
CA ASN A 96 11.31 -2.75 -15.40
C ASN A 96 11.03 -1.26 -15.76
N GLU A 97 9.76 -0.87 -15.83
CA GLU A 97 9.30 0.49 -16.14
C GLU A 97 9.26 1.34 -14.86
N LEU A 98 10.43 1.64 -14.29
CA LEU A 98 10.54 2.25 -12.96
C LEU A 98 9.82 3.60 -12.85
N ASN A 99 9.87 4.43 -13.89
CA ASN A 99 9.15 5.71 -13.92
C ASN A 99 7.64 5.51 -13.89
N THR A 100 7.13 4.49 -14.58
CA THR A 100 5.71 4.10 -14.54
C THR A 100 5.34 3.61 -13.15
N ALA A 101 6.16 2.75 -12.54
CA ALA A 101 5.93 2.25 -11.19
C ALA A 101 5.86 3.39 -10.15
N VAL A 102 6.74 4.39 -10.25
CA VAL A 102 6.71 5.58 -9.39
C VAL A 102 5.44 6.40 -9.60
N LYS A 103 4.99 6.58 -10.84
CA LYS A 103 3.72 7.28 -11.13
C LYS A 103 2.52 6.54 -10.55
N CYS A 104 2.44 5.22 -10.74
CA CYS A 104 1.38 4.39 -10.17
C CYS A 104 1.37 4.45 -8.64
N LEU A 105 2.55 4.40 -8.00
CA LEU A 105 2.65 4.49 -6.54
C LEU A 105 2.21 5.87 -6.02
N ARG A 106 2.58 6.97 -6.69
CA ARG A 106 2.12 8.31 -6.30
C ARG A 106 0.60 8.43 -6.40
N PHE A 107 0.03 7.97 -7.50
CA PHE A 107 -1.42 7.99 -7.70
C PHE A 107 -2.16 7.20 -6.61
N HIS A 108 -1.68 6.01 -6.27
CA HIS A 108 -2.21 5.20 -5.17
C HIS A 108 -2.17 5.95 -3.82
N LEU A 109 -1.04 6.57 -3.48
CA LEU A 109 -0.88 7.31 -2.22
C LEU A 109 -1.78 8.56 -2.17
N GLU A 110 -1.96 9.26 -3.29
CA GLU A 110 -2.87 10.39 -3.41
C GLU A 110 -4.33 9.94 -3.18
N ASN A 111 -4.77 8.88 -3.84
CA ASN A 111 -6.13 8.32 -3.67
C ASN A 111 -6.38 7.85 -2.23
N ALA A 112 -5.43 7.12 -1.63
CA ALA A 112 -5.53 6.65 -0.25
C ALA A 112 -5.61 7.84 0.73
N GLY A 113 -4.83 8.90 0.49
CA GLY A 113 -4.86 10.13 1.28
C GLY A 113 -6.20 10.88 1.19
N GLU A 114 -6.75 11.02 -0.01
CA GLU A 114 -8.07 11.64 -0.22
C GLU A 114 -9.20 10.85 0.47
N GLU A 115 -9.16 9.52 0.37
CA GLU A 115 -10.14 8.66 1.02
C GLU A 115 -10.08 8.78 2.54
N LEU A 116 -8.87 8.78 3.11
CA LEU A 116 -8.67 8.98 4.54
C LEU A 116 -9.26 10.32 5.01
N LEU A 117 -8.94 11.42 4.31
CA LEU A 117 -9.48 12.76 4.61
C LEU A 117 -11.01 12.80 4.52
N LYS A 118 -11.60 12.16 3.51
CA LYS A 118 -13.06 12.07 3.35
C LYS A 118 -13.70 11.34 4.53
N ASN A 119 -13.10 10.25 4.98
CA ASN A 119 -13.61 9.45 6.09
C ASN A 119 -13.45 10.16 7.43
N MET A 120 -12.35 10.88 7.65
CA MET A 120 -12.17 11.76 8.82
C MET A 120 -13.26 12.85 8.88
N LYS A 121 -13.50 13.57 7.77
CA LYS A 121 -14.56 14.60 7.70
C LYS A 121 -15.96 14.04 7.98
N LYS A 122 -16.26 12.82 7.51
CA LYS A 122 -17.54 12.15 7.80
C LYS A 122 -17.70 11.85 9.28
N ARG A 123 -16.62 11.47 9.98
CA ARG A 123 -16.64 11.19 11.42
C ARG A 123 -16.91 12.46 12.21
N ASP A 124 -16.20 13.54 11.94
CA ASP A 124 -16.36 14.80 12.69
C ASP A 124 -17.81 15.29 12.63
N ARG A 125 -18.46 15.15 11.46
CA ARG A 125 -19.90 15.45 11.28
C ARG A 125 -20.85 14.52 12.05
N LYS A 126 -20.46 13.29 12.38
CA LYS A 126 -21.28 12.36 13.19
C LYS A 126 -21.13 12.59 14.69
N LEU A 127 -20.06 13.29 15.11
CA LEU A 127 -19.77 13.63 16.49
C LEU A 127 -20.18 15.07 16.86
N SER A 128 -20.63 15.86 15.87
CA SER A 128 -21.19 17.22 16.02
C SER A 128 -22.71 17.15 16.09
#